data_AF-A0A2E1BQI6-F1
#
_entry.id   AF-A0A2E1BQI6-F1
#
_cell.length_a   1.000
_cell.length_b   1.000
_cell.length_c   1.000
_cell.angle_alpha   90.00
_cell.angle_beta   90.00
_cell.angle_gamma   90.00
#
_symmetry.space_group_name_H-M   'P 1'
#
loop_
_entity.id
_entity.type
_entity.pdbx_description
1 polymer ?
#
loop_
_entity_poly.entity_id
_entity_poly.type
_entity_poly.pdbx_seq_one_letter_code
_entity_poly.pdbx_strand_id
1 'polypeptide(L)' 'MLTYVKESWEELKNNVTWLNREEASNLTVIVAVFSIIFALATWGVDTVFSKLIALYFEKLIG' A
#
# COMPACT_ATOMS: atom_id res chain seq x y z
N MET A 1 -25.05 20.50 14.39
CA MET A 1 -23.99 19.93 13.53
C MET A 1 -22.59 20.16 14.11
N LEU A 2 -22.18 21.39 14.42
CA LEU A 2 -20.88 21.68 15.06
C LEU A 2 -20.67 20.93 16.41
N THR A 3 -21.73 20.80 17.21
CA THR A 3 -21.70 20.07 18.49
C THR A 3 -21.50 18.57 18.31
N TYR A 4 -22.16 17.98 17.30
CA TYR A 4 -22.05 16.55 16.97
C TYR A 4 -20.62 16.19 16.50
N VAL A 5 -19.98 17.05 15.70
CA VAL A 5 -18.58 16.85 15.29
C VAL A 5 -17.64 16.89 16.50
N LYS A 6 -17.92 17.75 17.49
CA LYS A 6 -17.15 17.80 18.74
C LYS A 6 -17.37 16.54 19.59
N GLU A 7 -18.62 16.12 19.78
CA GLU A 7 -18.95 14.89 20.52
C GLU A 7 -18.35 13.65 19.86
N SER A 8 -18.45 13.50 18.54
CA SER A 8 -17.84 12.39 17.82
C SER A 8 -16.31 12.39 17.92
N TRP A 9 -15.66 13.56 17.91
CA TRP A 9 -14.21 13.64 18.12
C TRP A 9 -13.79 13.25 19.54
N GLU A 10 -14.59 13.62 20.53
CA GLU A 10 -14.37 13.29 21.93
C GLU A 10 -14.59 11.79 22.21
N GLU A 11 -15.59 11.18 21.59
CA GLU A 11 -15.81 9.73 21.60
C GLU A 11 -14.67 8.96 20.93
N LEU A 12 -14.24 9.38 19.74
CA LEU A 12 -13.14 8.74 19.01
C LEU A 12 -11.79 8.87 19.71
N LYS A 13 -11.61 9.90 20.53
CA LYS A 13 -10.38 10.06 21.31
C LYS A 13 -10.39 9.23 22.60
N ASN A 14 -11.53 9.15 23.27
CA ASN A 14 -11.64 8.53 24.60
C ASN A 14 -12.00 7.02 24.56
N ASN A 15 -12.70 6.56 23.52
CA ASN A 15 -13.11 5.14 23.38
C ASN A 15 -12.29 4.37 22.33
N VAL A 16 -11.29 4.99 21.69
CA VAL A 16 -10.38 4.30 20.77
C VAL A 16 -8.99 4.29 21.38
N THR A 17 -8.40 3.10 21.42
CA THR A 17 -6.99 2.91 21.79
C THR A 17 -6.12 3.34 20.62
N TRP A 18 -5.65 4.59 20.67
CA TRP A 18 -4.64 5.08 19.75
C TRP A 18 -3.29 4.42 20.07
N LEU A 19 -2.60 3.99 19.03
CA LEU A 19 -1.28 3.43 19.16
C LEU A 19 -0.29 4.52 19.60
N ASN A 20 0.72 4.15 20.40
CA ASN A 20 1.77 5.11 20.74
C ASN A 20 2.48 5.58 19.45
N ARG A 21 2.92 6.84 19.41
CA ARG A 21 3.52 7.43 18.20
C ARG A 21 4.74 6.64 17.70
N GLU A 22 5.52 6.09 18.63
CA GLU A 22 6.69 5.26 18.32
C GLU A 22 6.29 3.93 17.66
N GLU A 23 5.30 3.24 18.22
CA GLU A 23 4.77 1.99 17.67
C GLU A 23 4.12 2.22 16.30
N ALA A 24 3.36 3.30 16.14
CA ALA A 24 2.75 3.69 14.86
C ALA A 24 3.80 3.98 13.79
N SER A 25 4.90 4.67 14.16
CA SER A 25 5.99 4.90 13.23
C SER A 25 6.69 3.61 12.83
N ASN A 26 6.91 2.68 13.77
CA ASN A 26 7.53 1.39 13.48
C ASN A 26 6.70 0.58 12.47
N LEU A 27 5.40 0.43 12.74
CA LEU A 27 4.47 -0.24 11.83
C LEU A 27 4.44 0.42 10.45
N THR A 28 4.47 1.76 10.39
CA THR A 28 4.49 2.50 9.12
C THR A 28 5.75 2.20 8.30
N VAL A 29 6.91 2.13 8.96
CA VAL A 29 8.18 1.79 8.30
C VAL A 29 8.12 0.37 7.75
N ILE A 30 7.60 -0.59 8.51
CA ILE A 30 7.44 -1.98 8.05
C ILE A 30 6.58 -2.00 6.78
N VAL A 31 5.41 -1.36 6.80
CA VAL A 31 4.51 -1.30 5.63
C VAL A 31 5.21 -0.65 4.43
N ALA A 32 5.92 0.46 4.63
CA ALA A 32 6.63 1.16 3.58
C ALA A 32 7.68 0.26 2.89
N VAL A 33 8.44 -0.52 3.66
CA VAL A 33 9.42 -1.47 3.12
C VAL A 33 8.73 -2.53 2.28
N PHE A 34 7.64 -3.13 2.76
CA PHE A 34 6.88 -4.11 1.97
C PHE A 34 6.30 -3.51 0.69
N SER A 35 5.78 -2.29 0.74
CA SER A 35 5.26 -1.59 -0.45
C SER A 35 6.34 -1.41 -1.52
N ILE A 36 7.57 -1.06 -1.13
CA ILE A 36 8.70 -0.93 -2.07
C ILE A 36 9.05 -2.28 -2.69
N ILE A 37 9.12 -3.34 -1.89
CA ILE A 37 9.41 -4.70 -2.39
C ILE A 37 8.34 -5.15 -3.39
N PHE A 38 7.06 -4.96 -3.07
CA PHE A 38 5.97 -5.31 -3.98
C PHE A 38 6.01 -4.49 -5.27
N ALA A 39 6.31 -3.19 -5.19
CA ALA A 39 6.45 -2.35 -6.38
C ALA A 39 7.56 -2.82 -7.32
N LEU A 40 8.71 -3.24 -6.77
CA LEU A 40 9.80 -3.83 -7.56
C LEU A 40 9.40 -5.19 -8.15
N ALA A 41 8.67 -6.00 -7.39
CA ALA A 41 8.17 -7.29 -7.87
C ALA A 41 7.20 -7.13 -9.04
N THR A 42 6.21 -6.23 -8.93
CA THR A 42 5.26 -5.96 -10.03
C THR A 42 5.97 -5.41 -11.25
N TRP A 43 6.93 -4.49 -11.08
CA TRP A 43 7.75 -3.99 -12.18
C TRP A 43 8.53 -5.10 -12.90
N GLY A 44 9.09 -6.04 -12.13
CA GLY A 44 9.78 -7.21 -12.68
C GLY A 44 8.86 -8.11 -13.49
N VAL A 45 7.67 -8.40 -12.96
CA VAL A 45 6.63 -9.19 -13.64
C VAL A 45 6.22 -8.50 -14.95
N ASP A 46 5.89 -7.21 -14.91
CA ASP A 46 5.46 -6.45 -16.09
C ASP A 46 6.51 -6.49 -17.21
N THR A 47 7.79 -6.37 -16.85
CA THR A 47 8.91 -6.41 -17.79
C THR A 47 9.09 -7.80 -18.41
N VAL A 48 9.02 -8.87 -17.60
CA VAL A 48 9.17 -10.25 -18.09
C VAL A 48 8.00 -10.62 -19.00
N PHE A 49 6.77 -10.32 -18.58
CA PHE A 49 5.58 -10.62 -19.38
C PHE A 49 5.58 -9.86 -20.71
N SER A 50 5.96 -8.59 -20.71
CA SER A 50 6.06 -7.80 -21.95
C SER A 50 7.04 -8.41 -22.95
N LYS A 51 8.20 -8.89 -22.48
CA LYS A 51 9.19 -9.58 -23.33
C LYS A 51 8.69 -10.93 -23.84
N LEU A 52 8.06 -11.72 -22.98
CA LEU A 52 7.52 -13.03 -23.36
C LEU A 52 6.41 -12.89 -24.41
N ILE A 53 5.53 -11.92 -24.23
CA ILE A 53 4.47 -11.61 -25.20
C ILE A 53 5.08 -11.15 -26.52
N ALA A 54 6.04 -10.22 -26.50
CA ALA A 54 6.72 -9.77 -27.72
C ALA A 54 7.37 -10.93 -28.50
N LEU A 55 8.08 -11.83 -27.80
CA LEU A 55 8.68 -13.02 -28.40
C LEU A 55 7.64 -14.00 -28.95
N TYR A 56 6.52 -14.17 -28.25
CA TYR A 56 5.43 -15.03 -28.71
C TYR A 56 4.80 -14.48 -30.01
N PHE A 57 4.51 -13.18 -30.05
CA PHE A 57 3.97 -12.53 -31.24
C PHE A 57 4.96 -12.57 -32.41
N GLU A 58 6.25 -12.32 -32.16
CA GLU A 58 7.30 -12.40 -33.18
C GLU A 58 7.40 -13.81 -33.79
N LYS A 59 7.36 -14.86 -32.97
CA LYS A 59 7.49 -16.25 -33.45
C LYS A 59 6.24 -16.85 -34.09
N LEU A 60 5.05 -16.31 -33.79
CA LEU A 60 3.78 -16.91 -34.20
C LEU A 60 3.13 -16.20 -35.40
N ILE A 61 3.39 -14.89 -35.55
CA ILE A 61 2.82 -14.05 -36.62
C ILE A 61 3.89 -13.51 -37.58
N GLY A 62 5.14 -13.36 -37.12
CA GLY A 62 6.31 -13.07 -37.98
C GLY A 62 6.96 -14.32 -38.54
#